data_AF-A0A3M1X0U9-F1
#
_entry.id   AF-A0A3M1X0U9-F1
#
_cell.length_a   1.000
_cell.length_b   1.000
_cell.length_c   1.000
_cell.angle_alpha   90.00
_cell.angle_beta   90.00
_cell.angle_gamma   90.00
#
_symmetry.space_group_name_H-M   'P 1'
#
loop_
_entity.id
_entity.type
_entity.pdbx_description
1 polymer ?
#
loop_
_entity_poly.entity_id
_entity_poly.type
_entity_poly.pdbx_seq_one_letter_code
_entity_poly.pdbx_strand_id
1 'polypeptide(L)'
;MDRALRQAVESALGEAPVAATPLSGGCVAEVLAVTLASGEKVVVKRDPTGESGLAAEGRSLRLLGEQGLPVPAALHAGATLLVLQWVDGPD
;
A
#
# COMPACT_ATOMS: atom_id res chain seq x y z
N MET A 1 1.68 -15.25 2.82
CA MET A 1 2.33 -13.96 3.17
C MET A 1 3.57 -14.24 3.98
N ASP A 2 4.70 -13.61 3.63
CA ASP A 2 5.93 -13.74 4.42
C ASP A 2 5.89 -12.91 5.71
N ARG A 3 6.73 -13.28 6.69
CA ARG A 3 6.78 -12.64 8.01
C ARG A 3 7.15 -11.16 7.94
N ALA A 4 8.05 -10.78 7.04
CA ALA A 4 8.52 -9.40 6.95
C ALA A 4 7.42 -8.48 6.43
N LEU A 5 6.65 -8.91 5.42
CA LEU A 5 5.47 -8.19 4.96
C LEU A 5 4.44 -8.00 6.07
N ARG A 6 4.12 -9.08 6.80
CA ARG A 6 3.18 -9.02 7.93
C ARG A 6 3.60 -7.97 8.96
N GLN A 7 4.85 -8.03 9.41
CA GLN A 7 5.38 -7.12 10.41
C GLN A 7 5.41 -5.67 9.93
N ALA A 8 5.75 -5.45 8.65
CA ALA A 8 5.81 -4.12 8.07
C ALA A 8 4.41 -3.46 8.01
N VAL A 9 3.39 -4.20 7.55
CA VAL A 9 2.00 -3.71 7.50
C VAL A 9 1.45 -3.49 8.91
N GLU A 10 1.65 -4.43 9.83
CA GLU A 10 1.20 -4.32 11.21
C GLU A 10 1.84 -3.13 11.94
N SER A 11 3.12 -2.87 11.69
CA SER A 11 3.81 -1.69 12.23
C SER A 11 3.31 -0.38 11.60
N ALA A 12 2.94 -0.41 10.33
CA ALA A 12 2.49 0.77 9.58
C ALA A 12 1.05 1.19 9.93
N LEU A 13 0.15 0.22 10.16
CA LEU A 13 -1.28 0.46 10.36
C LEU A 13 -1.75 0.21 11.79
N GLY A 14 -0.93 -0.44 12.63
CA GLY A 14 -1.36 -0.89 13.96
C GLY A 14 -2.34 -2.07 13.91
N GLU A 15 -2.50 -2.69 12.74
CA GLU A 15 -3.45 -3.77 12.51
C GLU A 15 -2.83 -4.92 11.73
N ALA A 16 -3.08 -6.15 12.17
CA ALA A 16 -2.50 -7.33 11.57
C ALA A 16 -3.15 -7.67 10.21
N PRO A 17 -2.36 -7.90 9.14
CA PRO A 17 -2.89 -8.45 7.90
C PRO A 17 -3.19 -9.95 8.04
N VAL A 18 -4.33 -10.40 7.50
CA VAL A 18 -4.80 -11.80 7.56
C VAL A 18 -4.75 -12.51 6.21
N ALA A 19 -4.78 -11.77 5.10
CA ALA A 19 -4.61 -12.33 3.74
C ALA A 19 -3.85 -11.36 2.84
N ALA A 20 -3.18 -11.90 1.82
CA ALA A 20 -2.49 -11.11 0.79
C ALA A 20 -2.57 -11.82 -0.55
N THR A 21 -2.96 -11.09 -1.60
CA THR A 21 -3.08 -11.59 -2.98
C THR A 21 -2.34 -10.65 -3.93
N PRO A 22 -1.48 -11.15 -4.83
CA PRO A 22 -0.82 -10.31 -5.84
C PRO A 22 -1.83 -9.59 -6.76
N LEU A 23 -1.53 -8.34 -7.09
CA LEU A 23 -2.26 -7.56 -8.09
C LEU A 23 -1.41 -7.38 -9.34
N SER A 24 -2.06 -7.33 -10.50
CA SER A 24 -1.45 -6.90 -11.75
C SER A 24 -1.11 -5.41 -11.69
N GLY A 25 0.14 -5.03 -12.01
CA GLY A 25 0.58 -3.63 -12.03
C GLY A 25 1.99 -3.36 -11.48
N GLY A 26 2.67 -4.37 -10.93
CA GLY A 26 4.01 -4.22 -10.36
C GLY A 26 5.15 -4.41 -11.35
N CYS A 27 5.46 -3.42 -12.21
CA CYS A 27 6.69 -3.46 -13.01
C CYS A 27 7.95 -3.10 -12.21
N VAL A 28 7.80 -2.33 -11.12
CA VAL A 28 8.93 -1.75 -10.35
C VAL A 28 8.89 -2.17 -8.88
N ALA A 29 7.71 -2.42 -8.32
CA ALA A 29 7.50 -2.86 -6.95
C ALA A 29 6.43 -3.97 -6.91
N GLU A 30 6.52 -4.88 -5.95
CA GLU A 30 5.48 -5.88 -5.72
C GLU A 30 4.20 -5.16 -5.27
N VAL A 31 3.05 -5.49 -5.88
CA VAL A 31 1.75 -4.91 -5.52
C VAL A 31 0.83 -6.01 -5.04
N LEU A 32 0.24 -5.80 -3.85
CA LEU A 32 -0.58 -6.79 -3.16
C LEU A 32 -1.89 -6.15 -2.70
N ALA A 33 -3.00 -6.87 -2.87
CA ALA A 33 -4.21 -6.65 -2.11
C ALA A 33 -4.04 -7.33 -0.75
N VAL A 34 -4.15 -6.57 0.34
CA VAL A 34 -4.02 -7.08 1.70
C VAL A 34 -5.34 -6.89 2.44
N THR A 35 -5.83 -7.97 3.07
CA THR A 35 -6.99 -7.92 3.96
C THR A 35 -6.50 -7.84 5.40
N LEU A 36 -6.99 -6.86 6.16
CA LEU A 36 -6.69 -6.64 7.56
C LEU A 36 -7.62 -7.47 8.47
N ALA A 37 -7.29 -7.58 9.76
CA ALA A 37 -8.05 -8.37 10.73
C ALA A 37 -9.52 -7.91 10.89
N SER A 38 -9.79 -6.63 10.68
CA SER A 38 -11.11 -6.01 10.62
C SER A 38 -11.93 -6.42 9.38
N GLY A 39 -11.29 -6.99 8.37
CA GLY A 39 -11.88 -7.27 7.06
C GLY A 39 -11.67 -6.15 6.04
N GLU A 40 -11.13 -4.99 6.43
CA GLU A 40 -10.77 -3.91 5.50
C GLU A 40 -9.70 -4.38 4.51
N LYS A 41 -9.78 -3.89 3.27
CA LYS A 41 -8.77 -4.12 2.24
C LYS A 41 -7.91 -2.87 2.06
N VAL A 42 -6.62 -3.09 1.81
CA VAL A 42 -5.66 -2.06 1.43
C VAL A 42 -4.80 -2.56 0.27
N VAL A 43 -4.22 -1.62 -0.49
CA VAL A 43 -3.17 -1.93 -1.47
C VAL A 43 -1.82 -1.72 -0.81
N VAL A 44 -0.97 -2.73 -0.86
CA VAL A 44 0.42 -2.65 -0.40
C VAL A 44 1.35 -2.69 -1.60
N LYS A 45 2.18 -1.68 -1.73
CA LYS A 45 3.36 -1.71 -2.60
C LYS A 45 4.60 -1.94 -1.74
N ARG A 46 5.40 -2.91 -2.13
CA ARG A 46 6.62 -3.31 -1.43
C ARG A 46 7.81 -3.29 -2.36
N ASP A 47 8.87 -2.67 -1.88
CA ASP A 47 10.18 -2.71 -2.51
C ASP A 47 11.26 -2.82 -1.43
N PRO A 48 11.85 -4.00 -1.23
CA PRO A 48 12.92 -4.18 -0.24
C PRO A 48 14.18 -3.35 -0.50
N THR A 49 14.46 -2.92 -1.74
CA THR A 49 15.66 -2.11 -2.03
C THR A 49 15.44 -0.63 -1.72
N GLY A 50 14.19 -0.16 -1.79
CA GLY A 50 13.80 1.23 -1.57
C GLY A 50 14.13 2.16 -2.74
N GLU A 51 14.46 1.60 -3.90
CA GLU A 51 14.89 2.34 -5.10
C GLU A 51 13.72 2.71 -6.01
N SER A 52 12.56 2.08 -5.84
CA SER A 52 11.34 2.32 -6.63
C SER A 52 10.66 3.66 -6.35
N GLY A 53 11.10 4.41 -5.34
CA GLY A 53 10.58 5.75 -5.07
C GLY A 53 9.21 5.78 -4.38
N LEU A 54 8.83 4.73 -3.65
CA LEU A 54 7.53 4.63 -2.94
C LEU A 54 7.25 5.82 -2.02
N ALA A 55 8.28 6.35 -1.34
CA ALA A 55 8.14 7.54 -0.51
C ALA A 55 7.77 8.79 -1.32
N ALA A 56 8.31 8.94 -2.53
CA ALA A 56 7.97 10.04 -3.42
C ALA A 56 6.55 9.87 -3.96
N GLU A 57 6.16 8.66 -4.34
CA GLU A 57 4.79 8.35 -4.78
C GLU A 57 3.76 8.70 -3.69
N GLY A 58 3.98 8.24 -2.44
CA GLY A 58 3.08 8.54 -1.34
C GLY A 58 2.96 10.05 -1.03
N ARG A 59 4.05 10.82 -1.20
CA ARG A 59 3.98 12.29 -1.08
C ARG A 59 3.13 12.92 -2.18
N SER A 60 3.32 12.49 -3.43
CA SER A 60 2.53 12.98 -4.56
C SER A 60 1.04 12.67 -4.37
N LEU A 61 0.68 11.45 -3.95
CA LEU A 61 -0.71 11.08 -3.70
C LEU A 61 -1.36 11.94 -2.60
N ARG A 62 -0.64 12.21 -1.50
CA ARG A 62 -1.14 13.13 -0.46
C ARG A 62 -1.40 14.53 -1.00
N LEU A 63 -0.44 15.09 -1.73
CA LEU A 63 -0.59 16.41 -2.33
C LEU A 63 -1.78 16.47 -3.29
N LEU A 64 -1.94 15.48 -4.17
CA LEU A 64 -3.06 15.43 -5.12
C LEU A 64 -4.41 15.31 -4.37
N GLY A 65 -4.47 14.50 -3.31
CA GLY A 65 -5.66 14.36 -2.48
C GLY A 65 -6.03 15.64 -1.73
N GLU A 66 -5.04 16.39 -1.22
CA GLU A 66 -5.25 17.71 -0.61
C GLU A 66 -5.81 18.74 -1.61
N GLN A 67 -5.51 18.58 -2.90
CA GLN A 67 -6.09 19.38 -3.99
C GLN A 67 -7.48 18.88 -4.46
N GLY A 68 -8.05 17.86 -3.80
CA GLY A 68 -9.37 17.33 -4.12
C GLY A 68 -9.41 16.41 -5.35
N LEU A 69 -8.25 15.92 -5.82
CA LEU A 69 -8.21 14.97 -6.94
C LEU A 69 -8.64 13.56 -6.47
N PRO A 70 -9.27 12.76 -7.34
CA PRO A 70 -9.75 11.43 -7.00
C PRO A 70 -8.60 10.42 -6.99
N VAL A 71 -7.74 10.50 -5.97
CA VAL A 71 -6.62 9.59 -5.74
C VAL A 71 -6.83 8.81 -4.44
N PRO A 72 -6.32 7.56 -4.34
CA PRO A 72 -6.40 6.82 -3.09
C PRO A 72 -5.61 7.50 -1.98
N ALA A 73 -6.14 7.45 -0.74
CA ALA A 73 -5.41 7.95 0.42
C ALA A 73 -4.15 7.12 0.70
N ALA A 74 -3.02 7.78 0.95
CA ALA A 74 -1.78 7.14 1.36
C ALA A 74 -1.74 6.96 2.89
N LEU A 75 -2.24 5.81 3.36
CA LEU A 75 -2.30 5.41 4.77
C LEU A 75 -0.91 5.30 5.41
N HIS A 76 0.08 4.84 4.64
CA HIS A 76 1.49 4.83 5.02
C HIS A 76 2.38 5.09 3.81
N ALA A 77 3.48 5.81 3.98
CA ALA A 77 4.46 6.02 2.92
C ALA A 77 5.88 6.04 3.49
N GLY A 78 6.70 5.09 3.06
CA GLY A 78 8.11 4.95 3.40
C GLY A 78 8.94 4.53 2.20
N ALA A 79 10.25 4.35 2.40
CA ALA A 79 11.16 3.97 1.31
C ALA A 79 10.84 2.58 0.74
N THR A 80 10.49 1.62 1.60
CA THR A 80 10.32 0.21 1.22
C THR A 80 8.87 -0.29 1.26
N LEU A 81 7.96 0.54 1.75
CA LEU A 81 6.55 0.21 1.91
C LEU A 81 5.68 1.44 1.62
N LEU A 82 4.66 1.27 0.79
CA LEU A 82 3.57 2.22 0.60
C LEU A 82 2.25 1.47 0.77
N VAL A 83 1.39 1.99 1.64
CA VAL A 83 0.06 1.43 1.88
C VAL A 83 -0.97 2.46 1.46
N LEU A 84 -1.86 2.05 0.55
CA LEU A 84 -2.91 2.87 0.00
C LEU A 84 -4.28 2.31 0.39
N GLN A 85 -5.24 3.22 0.51
CA GLN A 85 -6.65 2.87 0.52
C GLN A 85 -6.99 1.94 -0.65
N TRP A 86 -7.78 0.90 -0.40
CA TRP A 86 -8.37 0.11 -1.46
C TRP A 86 -9.46 0.92 -2.19
N VAL A 87 -9.40 0.92 -3.51
CA VAL A 87 -10.41 1.54 -4.36
C VAL A 87 -10.93 0.46 -5.29
N ASP A 88 -12.24 0.29 -5.34
CA ASP A 88 -12.86 -0.64 -6.27
C ASP A 88 -12.75 -0.09 -7.71
N GLY A 89 -12.39 -0.97 -8.63
CA GLY A 89 -12.39 -0.64 -10.06
C GLY A 89 -13.84 -0.56 -10.58
N PRO A 90 -14.07 0.15 -11.70
CA PRO A 90 -15.33 0.02 -12.40
C PRO A 90 -15.51 -1.44 -12.88
N ASP A 91 -16.73 -1.96 -12.78
CA ASP A 91 -17.15 -3.24 -13.35
C ASP A 91 -16.98 -3.28 -14.88
#